data_AF-A0A2E5SZ00-F1
#
_entry.id   AF-A0A2E5SZ00-F1
#
_cell.length_a   1.000
_cell.length_b   1.000
_cell.length_c   1.000
_cell.angle_alpha   90.00
_cell.angle_beta   90.00
_cell.angle_gamma   90.00
#
_symmetry.space_group_name_H-M   'P 1'
#
loop_
_entity.id
_entity.type
_entity.pdbx_description
1 polymer ?
#
loop_
_entity_poly.entity_id
_entity_poly.type
_entity_poly.pdbx_seq_one_letter_code
_entity_poly.pdbx_strand_id
1 'polypeptide(L)' 'MTSGASGETPHVQRLVDEFNRLPGIGPKSAQRLAYYLIKMPTEQAKSLADAI' A
#
# COMPACT_ATOMS: atom_id res chain seq x y z
N MET A 1 -2.74 25.66 14.58
CA MET A 1 -2.49 25.37 13.15
C MET A 1 -3.08 24.00 12.86
N THR A 2 -4.39 23.98 12.59
CA THR A 2 -5.17 22.77 12.35
C THR A 2 -5.74 22.87 10.94
N SER A 3 -5.23 22.06 10.02
CA SER A 3 -5.95 21.68 8.81
C SER A 3 -5.53 20.27 8.45
N GLY A 4 -6.43 19.33 8.71
CA GLY A 4 -6.30 17.93 8.33
C GLY A 4 -6.08 17.81 6.82
N ALA A 5 -5.11 17.01 6.45
CA ALA A 5 -4.92 16.57 5.08
C ALA A 5 -6.15 15.76 4.65
N SER A 6 -6.95 16.38 3.80
CA SER A 6 -8.05 15.77 3.09
C SER A 6 -7.54 14.66 2.17
N GLY A 7 -8.07 13.45 2.31
CA GLY A 7 -8.42 12.65 1.13
C GLY A 7 -7.57 11.45 0.72
N GLU A 8 -6.53 11.04 1.45
CA GLU A 8 -5.86 9.76 1.19
C GLU A 8 -5.81 8.92 2.46
N THR A 9 -6.34 7.69 2.39
CA THR A 9 -6.41 6.82 3.56
C THR A 9 -4.97 6.58 4.06
N PRO A 10 -4.65 6.87 5.33
CA PRO A 10 -3.29 6.77 5.85
C PRO A 10 -2.68 5.36 5.74
N HIS A 11 -3.52 4.36 5.45
CA HIS A 11 -3.11 2.97 5.20
C HIS A 11 -2.57 2.74 3.78
N VAL A 12 -3.12 3.41 2.75
CA VAL A 12 -2.61 3.31 1.37
C VAL A 12 -1.18 3.84 1.32
N GLN A 13 -0.97 5.06 1.83
CA GLN A 13 0.34 5.71 1.75
C GLN A 13 1.41 4.88 2.46
N ARG A 14 1.10 4.31 3.63
CA ARG A 14 2.01 3.39 4.33
C ARG A 14 2.39 2.18 3.49
N LEU A 15 1.43 1.56 2.79
CA LEU A 15 1.73 0.44 1.88
C LEU A 15 2.62 0.88 0.71
N VAL A 16 2.37 2.06 0.14
CA VAL A 16 3.23 2.63 -0.91
C VAL A 16 4.65 2.83 -0.39
N ASP A 17 4.81 3.39 0.80
CA ASP A 17 6.11 3.65 1.39
C ASP A 17 6.89 2.36 1.65
N GLU A 18 6.24 1.31 2.17
CA GLU A 18 6.89 0.00 2.38
C GLU A 18 7.25 -0.69 1.06
N PHE A 19 6.39 -0.66 0.04
CA PHE A 19 6.73 -1.24 -1.26
C PHE A 19 7.87 -0.51 -1.96
N ASN A 20 7.98 0.81 -1.80
CA ASN A 20 9.03 1.61 -2.41
C ASN A 20 10.42 1.36 -1.78
N ARG A 21 10.48 0.67 -0.62
CA ARG A 21 11.74 0.23 0.01
C ARG A 21 12.31 -1.05 -0.60
N LEU A 22 11.51 -1.77 -1.39
CA LEU A 22 11.94 -3.02 -2.01
C LEU A 22 12.87 -2.76 -3.21
N PRO A 23 13.96 -3.53 -3.37
CA PRO A 23 14.87 -3.36 -4.48
C PRO A 23 14.14 -3.59 -5.82
N GLY A 24 14.23 -2.63 -6.74
CA GLY A 24 13.58 -2.71 -8.05
C GLY A 24 12.13 -2.23 -8.08
N ILE A 25 11.57 -1.74 -6.96
CA ILE A 25 10.21 -1.16 -6.92
C ILE A 25 10.31 0.35 -6.69
N GLY A 26 9.99 1.13 -7.73
CA GLY A 26 9.89 2.59 -7.62
C GLY A 26 8.50 3.09 -7.22
N PRO A 27 8.32 4.41 -7.00
CA PRO A 27 7.10 5.00 -6.42
C PRO A 27 5.82 4.65 -7.20
N LYS A 28 5.88 4.69 -8.53
CA LYS A 28 4.74 4.36 -9.40
C LYS A 28 4.34 2.88 -9.32
N SER A 29 5.33 1.98 -9.15
CA SER A 29 5.07 0.55 -8.98
C SER A 29 4.55 0.25 -7.59
N ALA A 30 5.11 0.88 -6.56
CA ALA A 30 4.64 0.78 -5.18
C ALA A 30 3.16 1.20 -5.04
N GLN A 31 2.79 2.34 -5.63
CA GLN A 31 1.40 2.80 -5.65
C GLN A 31 0.46 1.81 -6.34
N ARG A 32 0.88 1.25 -7.48
CA ARG A 32 0.10 0.23 -8.20
C ARG A 32 -0.12 -1.03 -7.35
N LEU A 33 0.91 -1.48 -6.64
CA LEU A 33 0.82 -2.66 -5.76
C LEU A 33 -0.09 -2.41 -4.56
N ALA A 34 0.02 -1.25 -3.91
CA ALA A 34 -0.84 -0.89 -2.79
C ALA A 34 -2.33 -0.87 -3.20
N TYR A 35 -2.67 -0.24 -4.32
CA TYR A 35 -4.05 -0.25 -4.80
C TYR A 35 -4.52 -1.62 -5.28
N TYR A 36 -3.63 -2.44 -5.82
CA TYR A 36 -3.97 -3.82 -6.18
C TYR A 36 -4.34 -4.63 -4.93
N LEU A 37 -3.55 -4.54 -3.86
CA LEU A 37 -3.83 -5.25 -2.60
C LEU A 37 -5.12 -4.82 -1.93
N ILE A 38 -5.46 -3.53 -1.98
CA ILE A 38 -6.71 -3.02 -1.41
C ILE A 38 -7.94 -3.54 -2.18
N LYS A 39 -7.78 -3.81 -3.47
CA LYS A 39 -8.85 -4.36 -4.33
C LYS A 39 -8.88 -5.90 -4.33
N MET A 40 -7.87 -6.54 -3.75
CA MET A 40 -7.75 -7.98 -3.70
C MET A 40 -8.78 -8.57 -2.71
N PRO A 41 -9.32 -9.78 -2.96
CA PRO A 41 -10.11 -10.49 -1.96
C PRO A 41 -9.34 -10.66 -0.65
N THR A 42 -10.01 -10.42 0.48
CA THR A 42 -9.40 -10.46 1.81
C THR A 42 -8.61 -11.74 2.08
N GLU A 43 -9.11 -12.90 1.63
CA GLU A 43 -8.44 -14.19 1.84
C GLU A 43 -7.11 -14.31 1.08
N GLN A 44 -7.01 -13.73 -0.12
CA GLN A 44 -5.75 -13.68 -0.85
C GLN A 44 -4.78 -12.70 -0.19
N ALA A 45 -5.27 -11.55 0.27
CA ALA A 45 -4.43 -10.57 0.97
C ALA A 45 -3.86 -11.14 2.28
N LYS A 46 -4.67 -11.90 3.03
CA LYS A 46 -4.22 -12.64 4.21
C LYS A 46 -3.20 -13.72 3.85
N SER A 47 -3.49 -14.54 2.85
CA SER A 47 -2.54 -15.58 2.41
C SER A 47 -1.19 -15.00 1.98
N LEU A 48 -1.18 -13.82 1.35
CA LEU A 48 0.07 -13.11 1.04
C LEU A 48 0.77 -12.62 2.32
N ALA A 49 0.02 -12.07 3.28
CA ALA A 49 0.57 -11.61 4.54
C ALA A 49 1.13 -12.77 5.39
N ASP A 50 0.52 -13.94 5.35
CA ASP A 50 0.97 -15.14 6.07
C ASP A 50 2.23 -15.77 5.45
N ALA A 51 2.52 -15.47 4.18
CA ALA A 51 3.67 -16.00 3.46
C ALA A 51 4.97 -15.20 3.70
N ILE A 52 4.90 -14.07 4.41
CA ILE A 52 6.01 -13.15 4.68
C ILE A 52 6.14 -12.99 6.19
#